data_AF-A0A3D0NSK8-F1
#
_entry.id   AF-A0A3D0NSK8-F1
#
_cell.length_a   1.000
_cell.length_b   1.000
_cell.length_c   1.000
_cell.angle_alpha   90.00
_cell.angle_beta   90.00
_cell.angle_gamma   90.00
#
_symmetry.space_group_name_H-M   'P 1'
#
loop_
_entity.id
_entity.type
_entity.pdbx_description
1 polymer ?
#
loop_
_entity_poly.entity_id
_entity_poly.type
_entity_poly.pdbx_seq_one_letter_code
_entity_poly.pdbx_strand_id
1 'polypeptide(L)'
;LVCTFGNFDVFVDGKPVRFKMGRCKELLAYLVDRHGRNVTRAEAFGILWEDRLYDRPMQKQLDVIIRSMRTTLQEYGIERIFELKHGTMRICPEQFTCDAYLFFEGNLDAINSYHGEYMTAYSWANMTEGYISWQMGKIMS
;
A
#
# COMPACT_ATOMS: atom_id res chain seq x y z
N LEU A 1 3.64 5.21 -10.97
CA LEU A 1 2.51 5.91 -10.34
C LEU A 1 1.78 4.92 -9.44
N VAL A 2 1.47 5.31 -8.21
CA VAL A 2 0.64 4.55 -7.28
C VAL A 2 -0.64 5.34 -7.06
N CYS A 3 -1.78 4.70 -7.29
CA CYS A 3 -3.09 5.27 -7.05
C CYS A 3 -3.69 4.60 -5.82
N THR A 4 -4.15 5.40 -4.88
CA THR A 4 -4.70 4.98 -3.59
C THR A 4 -6.10 5.52 -3.36
N PHE A 5 -6.48 6.62 -4.04
CA PHE A 5 -7.86 7.07 -4.06
C PHE A 5 -8.73 6.14 -4.91
N GLY A 6 -9.89 5.76 -4.39
CA GLY A 6 -10.71 4.69 -4.97
C GLY A 6 -10.09 3.31 -4.74
N ASN A 7 -9.78 2.58 -5.82
CA ASN A 7 -9.10 1.28 -5.75
C ASN A 7 -7.58 1.46 -5.75
N PHE A 8 -6.87 0.61 -5.00
CA PHE A 8 -5.41 0.60 -5.04
C PHE A 8 -4.91 0.04 -6.36
N ASP A 9 -4.10 0.79 -7.11
CA ASP A 9 -3.47 0.35 -8.35
C ASP A 9 -2.04 0.89 -8.50
N VAL A 10 -1.21 0.16 -9.23
CA VAL A 10 0.18 0.54 -9.51
C VAL A 10 0.40 0.53 -11.01
N PHE A 11 1.04 1.57 -11.54
CA PHE A 11 1.30 1.73 -12.97
C PHE A 11 2.79 1.99 -13.24
N VAL A 12 3.31 1.30 -14.26
CA VAL A 12 4.65 1.49 -14.83
C VAL A 12 4.48 1.81 -16.30
N ASP A 13 5.00 2.96 -16.75
CA ASP A 13 4.85 3.46 -18.12
C ASP A 13 3.38 3.48 -18.61
N GLY A 14 2.47 3.89 -17.72
CA GLY A 14 1.03 3.94 -17.99
C GLY A 14 0.32 2.58 -18.02
N LYS A 15 1.04 1.46 -17.81
CA LYS A 15 0.46 0.11 -17.81
C LYS A 15 0.26 -0.39 -16.38
N PRO A 16 -0.90 -1.01 -16.07
CA PRO A 16 -1.16 -1.53 -14.73
C PRO A 16 -0.27 -2.74 -14.42
N VAL A 17 0.31 -2.74 -13.22
CA VAL A 17 1.07 -3.87 -12.67
C VAL A 17 0.12 -4.99 -12.29
N ARG A 18 0.34 -6.19 -12.85
CA ARG A 18 -0.46 -7.38 -12.55
C ARG A 18 0.20 -8.26 -11.50
N PHE A 19 -0.37 -8.29 -10.31
CA PHE A 19 0.05 -9.20 -9.24
C PHE A 19 -0.53 -10.60 -9.44
N LYS A 20 0.28 -11.63 -9.16
CA LYS A 20 -0.13 -13.04 -9.29
C LYS A 20 -1.21 -13.46 -8.28
N MET A 21 -1.31 -12.77 -7.15
CA MET A 21 -2.27 -13.05 -6.08
C MET A 21 -2.80 -11.73 -5.50
N GLY A 22 -4.09 -11.67 -5.17
CA GLY A 22 -4.71 -10.48 -4.57
C GLY A 22 -4.00 -10.03 -3.28
N ARG A 23 -3.61 -10.99 -2.44
CA ARG A 23 -2.84 -10.72 -1.20
C ARG A 23 -1.47 -10.08 -1.43
N CYS A 24 -0.85 -10.27 -2.59
CA CYS A 24 0.39 -9.57 -2.92
C CYS A 24 0.12 -8.07 -3.18
N LYS A 25 -0.99 -7.77 -3.87
CA LYS A 25 -1.43 -6.40 -4.13
C LYS A 25 -1.84 -5.72 -2.82
N GLU A 26 -2.58 -6.42 -1.97
CA GLU A 26 -3.00 -5.93 -0.66
C GLU A 26 -1.82 -5.69 0.30
N LEU A 27 -0.82 -6.58 0.33
CA LEU A 27 0.38 -6.35 1.13
C LEU A 27 1.09 -5.06 0.71
N LEU A 28 1.24 -4.84 -0.60
CA LEU A 28 1.85 -3.61 -1.10
C LEU A 28 1.00 -2.38 -0.73
N ALA A 29 -0.32 -2.47 -0.88
CA ALA A 29 -1.25 -1.42 -0.50
C ALA A 29 -1.10 -1.03 0.97
N TYR A 30 -1.04 -2.03 1.86
CA TYR A 30 -0.81 -1.79 3.27
C TYR A 30 0.54 -1.12 3.54
N LEU A 31 1.62 -1.56 2.89
CA LEU A 31 2.92 -0.91 3.07
C LEU A 31 2.92 0.54 2.56
N VAL A 32 2.22 0.84 1.47
CA VAL A 32 1.99 2.20 0.96
C VAL A 32 1.22 3.04 1.98
N ASP A 33 0.16 2.51 2.55
CA ASP A 33 -0.61 3.18 3.59
C ASP A 33 0.25 3.52 4.84
N ARG A 34 1.28 2.71 5.14
CA ARG A 34 2.23 2.98 6.22
C ARG A 34 3.29 4.04 5.89
N HIS A 35 3.30 4.58 4.67
CA HIS A 35 4.08 5.74 4.23
C HIS A 35 5.56 5.69 4.63
N GLY A 36 6.23 4.56 4.36
CA GLY A 36 7.67 4.37 4.58
C GLY A 36 8.06 3.92 5.99
N ARG A 37 7.10 3.80 6.91
CA ARG A 37 7.35 3.20 8.23
C ARG A 37 7.64 1.71 8.10
N ASN A 38 8.52 1.21 8.98
CA ASN A 38 8.81 -0.22 9.06
C ASN A 38 7.61 -0.99 9.60
N VAL A 39 7.34 -2.13 8.97
CA VAL A 39 6.25 -3.05 9.28
C VAL A 39 6.84 -4.43 9.54
N THR A 40 6.58 -4.99 10.70
CA THR A 40 6.96 -6.37 11.04
C THR A 40 6.09 -7.37 10.26
N ARG A 41 6.58 -8.60 10.14
CA ARG A 41 5.78 -9.69 9.55
C ARG A 41 4.49 -9.95 10.33
N ALA A 42 4.51 -9.81 11.65
CA ALA A 42 3.33 -10.03 12.49
C ALA A 42 2.26 -8.95 12.26
N GLU A 43 2.65 -7.68 12.14
CA GLU A 43 1.73 -6.59 11.80
C GLU A 43 1.13 -6.79 10.40
N ALA A 44 1.96 -7.08 9.40
CA ALA A 44 1.48 -7.37 8.05
C ALA A 44 0.54 -8.58 8.03
N PHE A 45 0.83 -9.62 8.80
CA PHE A 45 -0.04 -10.79 8.91
C PHE A 45 -1.41 -10.45 9.49
N GLY A 46 -1.45 -9.70 10.60
CA GLY A 46 -2.71 -9.31 11.25
C GLY A 46 -3.62 -8.47 10.36
N ILE A 47 -3.04 -7.70 9.43
CA ILE A 47 -3.79 -6.93 8.44
C ILE A 47 -4.35 -7.83 7.33
N LEU A 48 -3.52 -8.71 6.77
CA LEU A 48 -3.92 -9.55 5.64
C LEU A 48 -4.89 -10.67 6.05
N TRP A 49 -4.73 -11.22 7.25
CA TRP A 49 -5.53 -12.34 7.74
C TRP A 49 -6.20 -11.95 9.05
N GLU A 50 -7.37 -11.30 8.93
CA GLU A 50 -8.27 -11.07 10.07
C GLU A 50 -8.56 -12.43 10.77
N ASP A 51 -8.48 -12.40 12.11
CA ASP A 51 -8.81 -13.50 13.02
C ASP A 51 -8.05 -14.82 12.85
N ARG A 52 -6.86 -14.81 12.24
CA ARG A 52 -5.99 -16.00 12.15
C ARG A 52 -4.82 -15.94 13.14
N LEU A 53 -4.40 -17.11 13.61
CA LEU A 53 -3.20 -17.23 14.44
C LEU A 53 -1.94 -17.18 13.56
N TYR A 54 -0.94 -16.42 14.01
CA TYR A 54 0.34 -16.29 13.30
C TYR A 54 1.28 -17.47 13.61
N ASP A 55 0.87 -18.66 13.18
CA ASP A 55 1.58 -19.93 13.38
C ASP A 55 2.58 -20.25 12.24
N ARG A 56 3.28 -21.40 12.35
CA ARG A 56 4.30 -21.80 11.36
C ARG A 56 3.74 -21.95 9.93
N PRO A 57 2.59 -22.60 9.69
CA PRO A 57 1.95 -22.62 8.37
C PRO A 57 1.69 -21.23 7.80
N MET A 58 1.12 -20.34 8.61
CA MET A 58 0.78 -18.98 8.20
C MET A 58 2.02 -18.11 7.93
N GLN A 59 3.09 -18.28 8.71
CA GLN A 59 4.40 -17.67 8.44
C GLN A 59 4.93 -18.06 7.05
N LYS A 60 4.86 -19.34 6.69
CA LYS A 60 5.26 -19.81 5.36
C LYS A 60 4.38 -19.21 4.26
N GLN A 61 3.08 -19.06 4.50
CA GLN A 61 2.18 -18.43 3.54
C GLN A 61 2.53 -16.96 3.31
N LEU A 62 2.80 -16.20 4.38
CA LEU A 62 3.28 -14.82 4.28
C LEU A 62 4.61 -14.74 3.52
N ASP A 63 5.54 -15.67 3.74
CA ASP A 63 6.80 -15.74 2.98
C ASP A 63 6.55 -15.91 1.48
N VAL A 64 5.57 -16.74 1.08
CA VAL A 64 5.18 -16.92 -0.32
C VAL A 64 4.61 -15.62 -0.90
N ILE A 65 3.74 -14.93 -0.17
CA ILE A 65 3.18 -13.63 -0.60
C ILE A 65 4.29 -12.60 -0.80
N ILE A 66 5.21 -12.46 0.17
CA ILE A 66 6.33 -11.50 0.08
C ILE A 66 7.23 -11.83 -1.11
N ARG A 67 7.57 -13.11 -1.32
CA ARG A 67 8.41 -13.53 -2.46
C ARG A 67 7.70 -13.24 -3.78
N SER A 68 6.42 -13.60 -3.90
CA SER A 68 5.67 -13.36 -5.13
C SER A 68 5.50 -11.86 -5.42
N MET A 69 5.25 -11.03 -4.40
CA MET A 69 5.19 -9.58 -4.56
C MET A 69 6.52 -9.03 -5.07
N ARG A 70 7.64 -9.41 -4.43
CA ARG A 70 8.99 -8.99 -4.86
C ARG A 70 9.31 -9.41 -6.29
N THR A 71 8.97 -10.64 -6.67
CA THR A 71 9.13 -11.11 -8.05
C THR A 71 8.33 -10.25 -9.03
N THR A 72 7.07 -9.91 -8.72
CA THR A 72 6.29 -9.00 -9.56
C THR A 72 6.94 -7.61 -9.65
N LEU A 73 7.40 -7.04 -8.54
CA LEU A 73 8.07 -5.73 -8.59
C LEU A 73 9.33 -5.76 -9.47
N GLN A 74 10.12 -6.83 -9.38
CA GLN A 74 11.31 -7.03 -10.20
C GLN A 74 10.98 -7.25 -11.69
N GLU A 75 9.93 -8.01 -12.01
CA GLU A 75 9.45 -8.23 -13.39
C GLU A 75 9.09 -6.90 -14.08
N TYR A 76 8.65 -5.89 -13.31
CA TYR A 76 8.31 -4.55 -13.79
C TYR A 76 9.44 -3.52 -13.58
N GLY A 77 10.61 -3.92 -13.08
CA GLY A 77 11.77 -3.04 -12.87
C GLY A 77 11.58 -1.98 -11.78
N ILE A 78 10.68 -2.21 -10.83
CA ILE A 78 10.33 -1.29 -9.73
C ILE A 78 10.68 -1.89 -8.36
N GLU A 79 11.57 -2.86 -8.28
CA GLU A 79 11.92 -3.54 -7.02
C GLU A 79 12.45 -2.59 -5.93
N ARG A 80 12.99 -1.43 -6.32
CA ARG A 80 13.52 -0.41 -5.40
C ARG A 80 12.45 0.22 -4.52
N ILE A 81 11.17 0.15 -4.90
CA ILE A 81 10.08 0.70 -4.08
C ILE A 81 9.88 -0.07 -2.77
N PHE A 82 10.45 -1.28 -2.64
CA PHE A 82 10.27 -2.15 -1.49
C PHE A 82 11.60 -2.53 -0.85
N GLU A 83 11.64 -2.51 0.48
CA GLU A 83 12.80 -2.91 1.26
C GLU A 83 12.41 -3.94 2.32
N LEU A 84 13.24 -4.98 2.48
CA LEU A 84 13.17 -5.96 3.56
C LEU A 84 14.51 -5.99 4.28
N LYS A 85 14.57 -5.46 5.50
CA LYS A 85 15.78 -5.41 6.35
C LYS A 85 15.44 -5.80 7.77
N HIS A 86 16.33 -6.59 8.39
CA HIS A 86 16.21 -7.04 9.80
C HIS A 86 14.84 -7.61 10.18
N GLY A 87 14.17 -8.33 9.25
CA GLY A 87 12.86 -8.94 9.48
C GLY A 87 11.66 -7.97 9.36
N THR A 88 11.91 -6.70 9.05
CA THR A 88 10.89 -5.68 8.80
C THR A 88 10.84 -5.28 7.33
N MET A 89 9.66 -4.84 6.90
CA MET A 89 9.34 -4.44 5.53
C MET A 89 8.94 -2.99 5.50
N ARG A 90 9.29 -2.27 4.44
CA ARG A 90 8.76 -0.95 4.18
C ARG A 90 8.69 -0.72 2.68
N ILE A 91 7.94 0.29 2.27
CA ILE A 91 8.15 0.92 0.97
C ILE A 91 9.13 2.08 1.08
N CYS A 92 9.70 2.47 -0.05
CA CYS A 92 10.58 3.62 -0.21
C CYS A 92 9.78 4.71 -0.95
N PRO A 93 9.08 5.64 -0.24
CA PRO A 93 8.23 6.66 -0.88
C PRO A 93 8.97 7.47 -1.94
N GLU A 94 10.27 7.69 -1.75
CA GLU A 94 11.15 8.41 -2.66
C GLU A 94 11.35 7.74 -4.04
N GLN A 95 10.88 6.50 -4.22
CA GLN A 95 11.03 5.75 -5.47
C GLN A 95 9.77 5.80 -6.37
N PHE A 96 8.69 6.47 -5.95
CA PHE A 96 7.46 6.56 -6.73
C PHE A 96 6.60 7.77 -6.37
N THR A 97 5.69 8.15 -7.26
CA THR A 97 4.64 9.14 -6.97
C THR A 97 3.36 8.43 -6.53
N CYS A 98 2.68 8.99 -5.52
CA CYS A 98 1.45 8.49 -4.93
C CYS A 98 0.46 9.63 -4.76
N ASP A 99 -0.79 9.44 -5.18
CA ASP A 99 -1.86 10.45 -5.06
C ASP A 99 -2.12 10.88 -3.61
N ALA A 100 -2.23 9.95 -2.65
CA ALA A 100 -2.39 10.29 -1.24
C ALA A 100 -1.18 11.00 -0.64
N TYR A 101 0.05 10.69 -1.09
CA TYR A 101 1.23 11.38 -0.57
C TYR A 101 1.28 12.82 -1.08
N LEU A 102 1.00 13.02 -2.36
CA LEU A 102 0.87 14.36 -2.95
C LEU A 102 -0.24 15.17 -2.27
N PHE A 103 -1.36 14.52 -1.90
CA PHE A 103 -2.40 15.15 -1.10
C PHE A 103 -1.86 15.66 0.25
N PHE A 104 -1.11 14.83 0.99
CA PHE A 104 -0.52 15.24 2.27
C PHE A 104 0.54 16.34 2.13
N GLU A 105 1.16 16.47 0.96
CA GLU A 105 2.09 17.55 0.61
C GLU A 105 1.38 18.83 0.16
N GLY A 106 0.04 18.84 0.06
CA GLY A 106 -0.75 20.01 -0.33
C GLY A 106 -0.82 20.24 -1.84
N ASN A 107 -0.54 19.21 -2.65
CA ASN A 107 -0.67 19.32 -4.10
C ASN A 107 -2.13 19.50 -4.52
N LEU A 108 -2.43 20.59 -5.24
CA LEU A 108 -3.80 20.95 -5.62
C LEU A 108 -4.48 19.92 -6.54
N ASP A 109 -3.74 19.30 -7.46
CA ASP A 109 -4.31 18.30 -8.37
C ASP A 109 -4.71 17.04 -7.60
N ALA A 110 -3.89 16.62 -6.63
CA ALA A 110 -4.18 15.49 -5.75
C ALA A 110 -5.32 15.79 -4.76
N ILE A 111 -5.41 17.02 -4.25
CA ILE A 111 -6.55 17.47 -3.45
C ILE A 111 -7.83 17.36 -4.29
N ASN A 112 -7.85 17.92 -5.49
CA ASN A 112 -9.03 17.91 -6.36
C ASN A 112 -9.42 16.51 -6.86
N SER A 113 -8.50 15.56 -6.88
CA SER A 113 -8.78 14.17 -7.29
C SER A 113 -9.33 13.29 -6.16
N TYR A 114 -9.28 13.74 -4.90
CA TYR A 114 -9.87 13.00 -3.79
C TYR A 114 -11.38 13.21 -3.73
N HIS A 115 -12.14 12.13 -3.94
CA HIS A 115 -13.61 12.14 -3.94
C HIS A 115 -14.23 11.33 -2.78
N GLY A 116 -13.51 11.21 -1.66
CA GLY A 116 -14.00 10.52 -0.46
C GLY A 116 -13.78 9.01 -0.44
N GLU A 117 -12.98 8.48 -1.37
CA GLU A 117 -12.69 7.05 -1.44
C GLU A 117 -11.18 6.80 -1.30
N TYR A 118 -10.77 5.89 -0.41
CA TYR A 118 -9.37 5.48 -0.27
C TYR A 118 -9.25 3.97 -0.07
N MET A 119 -8.59 3.30 -1.02
CA MET A 119 -8.34 1.86 -1.08
C MET A 119 -9.57 1.00 -0.67
N THR A 120 -10.72 1.28 -1.27
CA THR A 120 -12.05 0.80 -0.83
C THR A 120 -12.20 -0.73 -0.79
N ALA A 121 -11.33 -1.46 -1.48
CA ALA A 121 -11.29 -2.92 -1.45
C ALA A 121 -10.78 -3.50 -0.11
N TYR A 122 -10.21 -2.68 0.79
CA TYR A 122 -9.56 -3.15 2.00
C TYR A 122 -10.18 -2.53 3.26
N SER A 123 -10.75 -3.37 4.13
CA SER A 123 -11.42 -2.97 5.38
C SER A 123 -10.55 -2.11 6.29
N TRP A 124 -9.25 -2.42 6.38
CA TRP A 124 -8.28 -1.72 7.22
C TRP A 124 -8.00 -0.28 6.75
N ALA A 125 -8.34 0.07 5.51
CA ALA A 125 -8.08 1.39 4.94
C ALA A 125 -9.06 2.46 5.45
N ASN A 126 -10.22 2.06 5.99
CA ASN A 126 -11.27 2.97 6.46
C ASN A 126 -10.78 4.01 7.49
N MET A 127 -9.82 3.64 8.35
CA MET A 127 -9.25 4.58 9.32
C MET A 127 -8.45 5.68 8.63
N THR A 128 -7.65 5.34 7.62
CA THR A 128 -6.88 6.31 6.85
C THR A 128 -7.80 7.16 5.96
N GLU A 129 -8.84 6.56 5.37
CA GLU A 129 -9.86 7.28 4.60
C GLU A 129 -10.50 8.39 5.44
N GLY A 130 -10.95 8.06 6.67
CA GLY A 130 -11.53 9.03 7.58
C GLY A 130 -10.57 10.17 7.94
N TYR A 131 -9.28 9.88 8.08
CA TYR A 131 -8.25 10.89 8.30
C TYR A 131 -8.07 11.82 7.10
N ILE A 132 -8.02 11.28 5.88
CA ILE A 132 -7.91 12.06 4.63
C ILE A 132 -9.15 12.95 4.47
N SER A 133 -10.35 12.40 4.68
CA SER A 133 -11.62 13.14 4.65
C SER A 133 -11.64 14.29 5.65
N TRP A 134 -11.15 14.07 6.87
CA TRP A 134 -11.05 15.13 7.87
C TRP A 134 -10.07 16.24 7.46
N GLN A 135 -8.92 15.89 6.88
CA GLN A 135 -7.96 16.88 6.36
C GLN A 135 -8.55 17.69 5.21
N MET A 136 -9.25 17.04 4.28
CA MET A 136 -9.94 17.70 3.17
C MET A 136 -10.93 18.75 3.69
N GLY A 137 -11.73 18.40 4.72
CA GLY A 137 -12.66 19.33 5.34
C GLY A 137 -12.01 20.60 5.90
N LYS A 138 -10.74 20.52 6.35
CA LYS A 138 -9.97 21.69 6.80
C LYS A 138 -9.40 22.53 5.66
N ILE A 139 -9.08 21.91 4.53
CA ILE A 139 -8.57 22.61 3.35
C ILE A 139 -9.70 23.44 2.71
N MET A 140 -10.92 22.93 2.75
CA MET A 140 -12.11 23.57 2.17
C MET A 140 -12.79 24.62 3.09
N SER A 141 -12.38 24.70 4.37
CA SER A 141 -12.92 25.64 5.36
C SER A 141 -12.13 26.94 5.43
#